data_AF-A0A2N3PTY9-F1
#
_entry.id   AF-A0A2N3PTY9-F1
#
_cell.length_a   1.000
_cell.length_b   1.000
_cell.length_c   1.000
_cell.angle_alpha   90.00
_cell.angle_beta   90.00
_cell.angle_gamma   90.00
#
_symmetry.space_group_name_H-M   'P 1'
#
loop_
_entity.id
_entity.type
_entity.pdbx_description
1 polymer ?
#
loop_
_entity_poly.entity_id
_entity_poly.type
_entity_poly.pdbx_seq_one_letter_code
_entity_poly.pdbx_strand_id
1 'polypeptide(L)'
;MLLWQHFGRQPRRAELAKPPSVISQSAYLRRFHSWTDALTQFVAYANAQDTRPPDPVEIPKGHKTGRDPSLRLRFRVMKRDNFSCRVCGASPALKPGLTLHVDHIVAWSLGGETVDDNLQTLCEPCNLGKSNML
;
A
#
# COMPACT_ATOMS: atom_id res chain seq x y z
N MET A 1 2.48 20.32 23.62
CA MET A 1 2.23 21.73 23.99
C MET A 1 3.43 22.66 23.82
N LEU A 2 4.68 22.16 23.91
CA LEU A 2 5.90 22.99 23.86
C LEU A 2 5.98 23.96 22.67
N LEU A 3 5.65 23.50 21.45
CA LEU A 3 5.70 24.35 20.25
C LEU A 3 4.62 25.43 20.22
N TRP A 4 3.40 25.12 20.69
CA TRP A 4 2.31 26.10 20.78
C TRP A 4 2.62 27.18 21.80
N GLN A 5 3.17 26.80 22.96
CA GLN A 5 3.61 27.74 23.98
C GLN A 5 4.76 28.62 23.48
N HIS A 6 5.72 28.03 22.75
CA HIS A 6 6.86 28.78 22.20
C HIS A 6 6.45 29.83 21.15
N PHE A 7 5.57 29.45 20.21
CA PHE A 7 5.18 30.37 19.14
C PHE A 7 3.99 31.27 19.49
N GLY A 8 3.23 30.97 20.55
CA GLY A 8 1.99 31.67 20.88
C GLY A 8 0.89 31.55 19.81
N ARG A 9 1.09 30.66 18.83
CA ARG A 9 0.19 30.38 17.71
C ARG A 9 0.37 28.95 17.25
N GLN A 10 -0.53 28.51 16.37
CA GLN A 10 -0.37 27.25 15.65
C GLN A 10 0.99 27.20 14.90
N PRO A 11 1.82 26.16 15.14
CA PRO A 11 3.07 25.95 14.44
C PRO A 11 2.81 25.64 12.96
N ARG A 12 3.69 26.11 12.10
CA ARG A 12 3.72 25.77 10.68
C ARG A 12 4.51 24.49 10.48
N ARG A 13 4.18 23.72 9.44
CA ARG A 13 4.85 22.45 9.12
C ARG A 13 6.38 22.57 9.08
N ALA A 14 6.90 23.66 8.51
CA ALA A 14 8.34 23.92 8.40
C ALA A 14 9.04 24.14 9.75
N GLU A 15 8.29 24.51 10.80
CA GLU A 15 8.81 24.79 12.15
C GLU A 15 9.03 23.49 12.95
N LEU A 16 8.39 22.38 12.55
CA LEU A 16 8.55 21.07 13.21
C LEU A 16 9.95 20.47 13.05
N ALA A 17 10.67 20.84 11.99
CA ALA A 17 12.04 20.37 11.78
C ALA A 17 13.11 21.31 12.38
N LYS A 18 12.69 22.32 13.15
CA LYS A 18 13.56 23.32 13.76
C LYS A 18 13.45 23.28 15.29
N PRO A 19 14.50 23.66 16.04
CA PRO A 19 14.38 23.88 17.48
C PRO A 19 13.24 24.88 17.79
N PRO A 20 12.45 24.67 18.86
CA PRO A 20 12.63 23.69 19.94
C PRO A 20 11.98 22.31 19.67
N SER A 21 11.53 22.03 18.44
CA SER A 21 10.97 20.73 18.12
C SER A 21 12.02 19.63 18.22
N VAL A 22 11.70 18.56 18.93
CA VAL A 22 12.50 17.32 19.01
C VAL A 22 11.97 16.22 18.08
N ILE A 23 10.86 16.47 17.39
CA ILE A 23 10.17 15.50 16.53
C ILE A 23 10.21 15.99 15.09
N SER A 24 10.74 15.18 14.18
CA SER A 24 10.79 15.52 12.76
C SER A 24 9.42 15.49 12.09
N GLN A 25 9.25 16.25 11.00
CA GLN A 25 8.02 16.26 10.19
C GLN A 25 7.56 14.86 9.78
N SER A 26 8.51 13.98 9.42
CA SER A 26 8.24 12.61 8.98
C SER A 26 7.62 11.73 10.07
N ALA A 27 7.88 12.02 11.35
CA ALA A 27 7.25 11.32 12.45
C ALA A 27 5.74 11.63 12.53
N TYR A 28 5.34 12.88 12.27
CA TYR A 28 3.92 13.26 12.20
C TYR A 28 3.22 12.62 11.01
N LEU A 29 3.87 12.60 9.83
CA LEU A 29 3.31 11.93 8.64
C LEU A 29 3.07 10.44 8.90
N ARG A 30 4.02 9.76 9.55
CA ARG A 30 3.83 8.36 9.94
C ARG A 30 2.66 8.21 10.91
N ARG A 31 2.61 8.98 11.99
CA ARG A 31 1.61 8.76 13.07
C ARG A 31 0.19 9.25 12.73
N PHE A 32 0.08 10.30 11.91
CA PHE A 32 -1.15 11.06 11.69
C PHE A 32 -1.53 11.21 10.21
N HIS A 33 -0.80 10.61 9.27
CA HIS A 33 -0.99 10.73 7.80
C HIS A 33 -0.64 12.10 7.23
N SER A 34 -1.18 13.18 7.79
CA SER A 34 -0.87 14.55 7.38
C SER A 34 -0.65 15.47 8.57
N TRP A 35 -0.01 16.63 8.33
CA TRP A 35 0.11 17.67 9.35
C TRP A 35 -1.27 18.22 9.76
N THR A 36 -2.18 18.33 8.79
CA THR A 36 -3.55 18.80 9.03
C THR A 36 -4.31 17.83 9.92
N ASP A 37 -4.20 16.52 9.68
CA ASP A 37 -4.84 15.49 10.53
C ASP A 37 -4.25 15.47 11.93
N ALA A 38 -2.92 15.65 12.05
CA ALA A 38 -2.26 15.79 13.35
C ALA A 38 -2.81 16.98 14.14
N LEU A 39 -3.08 18.11 13.47
CA LEU A 39 -3.66 19.30 14.07
C LEU A 39 -5.12 19.08 14.48
N THR A 40 -5.93 18.44 13.62
CA THR A 40 -7.32 18.11 13.92
C THR A 40 -7.41 17.22 15.17
N GLN A 41 -6.59 16.16 15.25
CA GLN A 41 -6.53 15.30 16.43
C GLN A 41 -6.01 16.03 17.66
N PHE A 42 -5.02 16.92 17.51
CA PHE A 42 -4.51 17.72 18.62
C PHE A 42 -5.58 18.68 19.17
N VAL A 43 -6.33 19.37 18.31
CA VAL A 43 -7.42 20.26 18.72
C VAL A 43 -8.53 19.48 19.42
N ALA A 44 -8.91 18.31 18.88
CA ALA A 44 -9.88 17.43 19.52
C ALA A 44 -9.41 17.02 20.93
N TYR A 45 -8.15 16.57 21.07
CA TYR A 45 -7.55 16.23 22.37
C TYR A 45 -7.49 17.42 23.33
N ALA A 46 -7.01 18.59 22.88
CA ALA A 46 -6.88 19.78 23.72
C ALA A 46 -8.24 20.29 24.22
N ASN A 47 -9.30 20.11 23.43
CA ASN A 47 -10.65 20.52 23.78
C ASN A 47 -11.41 19.47 24.60
N ALA A 48 -11.01 18.20 24.57
CA ALA A 48 -11.76 17.11 25.19
C ALA A 48 -11.78 17.11 26.73
N GLN A 49 -10.99 17.97 27.41
CA GLN A 49 -10.71 17.94 28.86
C GLN A 49 -10.23 16.59 29.45
N ASP A 50 -10.21 15.54 28.62
CA ASP A 50 -9.76 14.21 28.95
C ASP A 50 -8.24 14.10 28.71
N THR A 51 -7.54 13.43 29.62
CA THR A 51 -6.07 13.29 29.58
C THR A 51 -5.62 12.09 28.76
N ARG A 52 -6.57 11.31 28.22
CA ARG A 52 -6.27 10.12 27.43
C ARG A 52 -5.76 10.51 26.03
N PRO A 53 -4.54 10.08 25.65
CA PRO A 53 -4.05 10.27 24.29
C PRO A 53 -4.97 9.58 23.28
N PRO A 54 -5.17 10.15 22.07
CA PRO A 54 -5.91 9.47 21.01
C PRO A 54 -5.21 8.16 20.64
N ASP A 55 -6.00 7.11 20.44
CA ASP A 55 -5.48 5.80 20.09
C ASP A 55 -4.64 5.85 18.80
N PRO A 56 -3.64 4.95 18.65
CA PRO A 56 -2.94 4.76 17.39
C PRO A 56 -3.90 4.56 16.23
N VAL A 57 -3.84 5.45 15.22
CA VAL A 57 -4.53 5.20 13.96
C VAL A 57 -3.75 4.10 13.25
N GLU A 58 -4.40 2.96 12.98
CA GLU A 58 -3.81 1.90 12.16
C GLU A 58 -3.55 2.45 10.76
N ILE A 59 -2.27 2.58 10.41
CA ILE A 59 -1.86 3.04 9.09
C ILE A 59 -1.96 1.84 8.15
N PRO A 60 -2.68 1.94 7.01
CA PRO A 60 -2.54 0.96 5.95
C PRO A 60 -1.06 0.98 5.54
N LYS A 61 -0.34 -0.09 5.86
CA LYS A 61 1.04 -0.23 5.38
C LYS A 61 0.95 -0.23 3.86
N GLY A 62 1.55 0.77 3.22
CA GLY A 62 1.68 0.77 1.77
C GLY A 62 2.33 -0.52 1.28
N HIS A 63 2.16 -0.84 0.00
CA HIS A 63 2.71 -2.05 -0.57
C HIS A 63 4.21 -2.20 -0.26
N LYS A 64 4.59 -3.39 0.19
CA LYS A 64 5.98 -3.77 0.41
C LYS A 64 6.70 -4.05 -0.91
N THR A 65 5.93 -4.39 -1.95
CA THR A 65 6.43 -4.75 -3.28
C THR A 65 5.91 -3.79 -4.36
N GLY A 66 6.71 -3.59 -5.40
CA GLY A 66 6.27 -2.86 -6.60
C GLY A 66 5.16 -3.62 -7.34
N ARG A 67 4.35 -2.92 -8.13
CA ARG A 67 3.25 -3.51 -8.89
C ARG A 67 3.71 -4.54 -9.93
N ASP A 68 4.82 -4.23 -10.62
CA ASP A 68 5.28 -5.06 -11.73
C ASP A 68 6.20 -6.19 -11.26
N PRO A 69 5.86 -7.46 -11.54
CA PRO A 69 6.72 -8.58 -11.20
C PRO A 69 8.00 -8.58 -12.05
N SER A 70 9.14 -8.83 -11.41
CA SER A 70 10.42 -8.99 -12.11
C SER A 70 10.37 -10.15 -13.11
N LEU A 71 11.20 -10.12 -14.16
CA LEU A 71 11.28 -11.22 -15.14
C LEU A 71 11.53 -12.59 -14.50
N ARG A 72 12.38 -12.63 -13.45
CA ARG A 72 12.65 -13.84 -12.68
C ARG A 72 11.40 -14.35 -11.95
N LEU A 73 10.64 -13.44 -11.34
CA LEU A 73 9.39 -13.79 -10.65
C LEU A 73 8.35 -14.30 -11.67
N ARG A 74 8.20 -13.61 -12.82
CA ARG A 74 7.29 -14.04 -13.89
C ARG A 74 7.61 -15.45 -14.37
N PHE A 75 8.88 -15.73 -14.66
CA PHE A 75 9.31 -17.08 -15.09
C PHE A 75 9.04 -18.13 -14.00
N ARG A 76 9.31 -17.80 -12.73
CA ARG A 76 9.06 -18.73 -11.61
C ARG A 76 7.58 -19.07 -11.47
N VAL A 77 6.69 -18.08 -11.54
CA VAL A 77 5.24 -18.27 -11.50
C VAL A 77 4.77 -19.12 -12.68
N MET A 78 5.20 -18.79 -13.91
CA MET A 78 4.86 -19.59 -15.09
C MET A 78 5.35 -21.04 -14.98
N LYS A 79 6.57 -21.26 -14.47
CA LYS A 79 7.12 -22.60 -14.25
C LYS A 79 6.32 -23.38 -13.21
N ARG A 80 5.98 -22.75 -12.07
CA ARG A 80 5.14 -23.34 -11.02
C ARG A 80 3.77 -23.75 -11.57
N ASP A 81 3.23 -22.94 -12.46
CA ASP A 81 1.91 -23.15 -13.07
C ASP A 81 1.98 -24.05 -14.32
N ASN A 82 3.10 -24.75 -14.55
CA ASN A 82 3.34 -25.63 -15.70
C ASN A 82 3.09 -24.95 -17.05
N PHE A 83 3.43 -23.66 -17.17
CA PHE A 83 3.19 -22.85 -18.36
C PHE A 83 1.75 -23.00 -18.88
N SER A 84 0.79 -23.03 -17.96
CA SER A 84 -0.62 -23.27 -18.22
C SER A 84 -1.48 -22.28 -17.44
N CYS A 85 -2.63 -21.92 -18.02
CA CYS A 85 -3.61 -21.07 -17.34
C CYS A 85 -4.15 -21.78 -16.08
N ARG A 86 -4.11 -21.11 -14.93
CA ARG A 86 -4.61 -21.64 -13.66
C ARG A 86 -6.14 -21.75 -13.58
N VAL A 87 -6.86 -21.06 -14.47
CA VAL A 87 -8.33 -21.08 -14.52
C VAL A 87 -8.84 -22.17 -15.47
N CYS A 88 -8.34 -22.23 -16.70
CA CYS A 88 -8.89 -23.11 -17.75
C CYS A 88 -7.94 -24.21 -18.22
N GLY A 89 -6.70 -24.25 -17.73
CA GLY A 89 -5.71 -25.25 -18.13
C GLY A 89 -5.09 -25.05 -19.52
N ALA A 90 -5.48 -24.01 -20.27
CA ALA A 90 -4.93 -23.76 -21.60
C ALA A 90 -3.42 -23.48 -21.54
N SER A 91 -2.65 -24.07 -22.45
CA SER A 91 -1.20 -23.90 -22.54
C SER A 91 -0.75 -23.70 -24.00
N PRO A 92 0.37 -23.00 -24.24
CA PRO A 92 0.94 -22.86 -25.57
C PRO A 92 1.33 -24.21 -26.21
N ALA A 93 1.58 -25.24 -25.40
CA ALA A 93 1.88 -26.59 -25.87
C ALA A 93 0.67 -27.27 -26.52
N LEU A 94 -0.55 -26.98 -26.04
CA LEU A 94 -1.80 -27.53 -26.58
C LEU A 94 -2.43 -26.62 -27.64
N LYS A 95 -2.19 -25.29 -27.53
CA LYS A 95 -2.77 -24.27 -28.41
C LYS A 95 -1.67 -23.30 -28.84
N PRO A 96 -1.02 -23.56 -29.99
CA PRO A 96 -0.01 -22.65 -30.53
C PRO A 96 -0.57 -21.23 -30.72
N GLY A 97 0.23 -20.22 -30.41
CA GLY A 97 -0.18 -18.81 -30.48
C GLY A 97 -0.95 -18.28 -29.27
N LEU A 98 -1.21 -19.11 -28.25
CA LEU A 98 -1.81 -18.67 -26.99
C LEU A 98 -0.83 -17.82 -26.17
N THR A 99 -1.21 -16.59 -25.82
CA THR A 99 -0.45 -15.74 -24.89
C THR A 99 -0.80 -16.06 -23.43
N LEU A 100 0.23 -16.13 -22.58
CA LEU A 100 0.09 -16.24 -21.12
C LEU A 100 0.54 -14.95 -20.45
N HIS A 101 -0.20 -14.54 -19.43
CA HIS A 101 0.05 -13.38 -18.58
C HIS A 101 0.25 -13.84 -17.14
N VAL A 102 1.00 -13.05 -16.37
CA VAL A 102 1.10 -13.20 -14.91
C VAL A 102 0.30 -12.07 -14.30
N ASP A 103 -0.71 -12.41 -13.52
CA ASP A 103 -1.63 -11.46 -12.90
C ASP A 103 -1.78 -11.73 -11.40
N HIS A 104 -2.20 -10.72 -10.65
CA HIS A 104 -2.41 -10.87 -9.21
C HIS A 104 -3.72 -11.60 -8.90
N ILE A 105 -3.70 -12.50 -7.91
CA ILE A 105 -4.90 -13.16 -7.37
C ILE A 105 -5.75 -12.10 -6.66
N VAL A 106 -5.18 -11.45 -5.64
CA VAL A 106 -5.71 -10.22 -5.05
C VAL A 106 -5.10 -9.04 -5.78
N ALA A 107 -5.93 -8.19 -6.40
CA ALA A 107 -5.47 -7.04 -7.16
C ALA A 107 -4.49 -6.18 -6.34
N TRP A 108 -3.43 -5.70 -6.98
CA TRP A 108 -2.45 -4.84 -6.31
C TRP A 108 -3.15 -3.61 -5.70
N SER A 109 -4.05 -2.95 -6.42
CA SER A 109 -4.83 -1.82 -5.88
C SER A 109 -5.70 -2.12 -4.66
N LEU A 110 -6.01 -3.40 -4.39
CA LEU A 110 -6.79 -3.85 -3.23
C LEU A 110 -5.91 -4.40 -2.09
N GLY A 111 -4.61 -4.10 -2.10
CA GLY A 111 -3.69 -4.55 -1.05
C GLY A 111 -2.94 -5.85 -1.38
N GLY A 112 -3.11 -6.40 -2.58
CA GLY A 112 -2.36 -7.56 -3.03
C GLY A 112 -0.87 -7.25 -3.25
N GLU A 113 0.02 -8.09 -2.71
CA GLU A 113 1.46 -7.95 -2.92
C GLU A 113 1.92 -8.70 -4.18
N THR A 114 2.97 -8.22 -4.83
CA THR A 114 3.64 -8.87 -5.97
C THR A 114 4.61 -9.94 -5.46
N VAL A 115 4.04 -11.03 -4.94
CA VAL A 115 4.76 -12.19 -4.38
C VAL A 115 4.30 -13.46 -5.09
N ASP A 116 5.09 -14.53 -4.98
CA ASP A 116 4.79 -15.80 -5.68
C ASP A 116 3.36 -16.27 -5.42
N ASP A 117 2.97 -16.29 -4.14
CA ASP A 117 1.68 -16.83 -3.68
C ASP A 117 0.48 -15.99 -4.14
N ASN A 118 0.68 -14.71 -4.47
CA ASN A 118 -0.39 -13.82 -4.94
C ASN A 118 -0.33 -13.59 -6.45
N LEU A 119 0.55 -14.27 -7.18
CA LEU A 119 0.61 -14.21 -8.63
C LEU A 119 0.15 -15.54 -9.24
N GLN A 120 -0.49 -15.47 -10.39
CA GLN A 120 -0.96 -16.64 -11.13
C GLN A 120 -0.79 -16.44 -12.64
N THR A 121 -0.62 -17.54 -13.35
CA THR A 121 -0.56 -17.58 -14.81
C THR A 121 -1.97 -17.69 -15.39
N LEU A 122 -2.36 -16.75 -16.25
CA LEU A 122 -3.64 -16.72 -16.95
C LEU A 122 -3.41 -16.68 -18.46
N CYS A 123 -4.24 -17.37 -19.24
CA CYS A 123 -4.29 -17.12 -20.68
C CYS A 123 -4.97 -15.79 -20.97
N GLU A 124 -4.69 -15.20 -22.12
CA GLU A 124 -5.24 -13.90 -22.53
C GLU A 124 -6.77 -13.78 -22.38
N PRO A 125 -7.59 -14.77 -22.81
CA PRO A 125 -9.04 -14.73 -22.56
C PRO A 125 -9.43 -14.70 -21.09
N CYS A 126 -8.80 -15.52 -20.24
CA CYS A 126 -9.08 -15.53 -18.80
C CYS A 126 -8.58 -14.27 -18.10
N ASN A 127 -7.44 -13.74 -18.53
CA ASN A 127 -6.86 -12.51 -18.02
C ASN A 127 -7.77 -11.31 -18.33
N LEU A 128 -8.25 -11.20 -19.57
CA LEU A 128 -9.23 -10.20 -19.97
C LEU A 128 -10.56 -10.39 -19.24
N GLY A 129 -11.02 -11.63 -19.09
CA GLY A 129 -12.25 -11.98 -18.38
C GLY A 129 -12.21 -11.70 -16.87
N LYS A 130 -11.03 -11.67 -16.24
CA LYS A 130 -10.88 -11.32 -14.82
C LYS A 130 -11.20 -9.84 -14.54
N SER A 131 -11.17 -8.98 -15.55
CA SER A 131 -11.44 -7.53 -15.43
C SER A 131 -12.62 -7.22 -14.50
N ASN A 132 -12.33 -6.50 -13.40
CA ASN A 132 -13.26 -5.95 -12.40
C ASN A 132 -14.36 -6.87 -11.85
N MET A 133 -14.24 -8.19 -11.92
CA MET A 133 -15.22 -9.11 -11.28
C MET A 133 -14.90 -9.45 -9.82
N LEU A 134 -13.88 -8.83 -9.22
CA LEU A 134 -13.57 -8.88 -7.79
C LEU A 134 -13.00 -7.54 -7.32
#